data_AF-A0A2V5W5M0-F1
#
_entry.id   AF-A0A2V5W5M0-F1
#
_cell.length_a   1.000
_cell.length_b   1.000
_cell.length_c   1.000
_cell.angle_alpha   90.00
_cell.angle_beta   90.00
_cell.angle_gamma   90.00
#
_symmetry.space_group_name_H-M   'P 1'
#
loop_
_entity.id
_entity.type
_entity.pdbx_description
1 polymer ?
#
loop_
_entity_poly.entity_id
_entity_poly.type
_entity_poly.pdbx_seq_one_letter_code
_entity_poly.pdbx_strand_id
1 'polypeptide(L)' 'LIKNKSGKLEVTSTPNQDSPLMEGNTPLLGVDVWEHAYYLNYQNRRPDYIKAWWNVVNWDAVAKNY' A
#
# COMPACT_ATOMS: atom_id res chain seq x y z
N LEU A 1 -1.91 -3.24 -3.14
CA LEU A 1 -2.12 -4.63 -3.60
C LEU A 1 -3.32 -5.20 -2.88
N ILE A 2 -4.28 -5.72 -3.64
CA ILE A 2 -5.50 -6.31 -3.10
C ILE A 2 -5.73 -7.69 -3.70
N LYS A 3 -6.53 -8.51 -3.02
CA LYS A 3 -7.24 -9.65 -3.58
C LYS A 3 -8.69 -9.22 -3.82
N ASN A 4 -9.12 -9.23 -5.07
CA ASN A 4 -10.48 -8.87 -5.41
C ASN A 4 -11.48 -9.99 -5.11
N LYS A 5 -12.78 -9.73 -5.26
CA LYS A 5 -13.85 -10.70 -4.98
C LYS A 5 -13.76 -11.99 -5.81
N SER A 6 -13.09 -11.95 -6.96
CA SER A 6 -12.83 -13.14 -7.79
C SER A 6 -11.59 -13.93 -7.35
N GLY A 7 -10.92 -13.52 -6.27
CA GLY A 7 -9.69 -14.13 -5.78
C GLY A 7 -8.43 -13.74 -6.56
N LYS A 8 -8.52 -12.78 -7.50
CA LYS A 8 -7.38 -12.32 -8.30
C LYS A 8 -6.64 -11.19 -7.61
N LEU A 9 -5.33 -11.10 -7.85
CA LEU A 9 -4.49 -10.01 -7.38
C LEU A 9 -4.63 -8.78 -8.29
N GLU A 10 -4.69 -7.60 -7.67
CA GLU A 10 -4.83 -6.33 -8.37
C GLU A 10 -4.05 -5.20 -7.65
N VAL A 11 -3.51 -4.28 -8.44
CA VAL A 11 -2.90 -3.03 -7.94
C VAL A 11 -3.92 -1.92 -8.10
N THR A 12 -4.22 -1.24 -7.01
CA THR A 12 -5.16 -0.12 -6.97
C THR A 12 -4.63 0.97 -6.05
N SER A 13 -5.23 2.15 -6.13
CA SER A 13 -4.97 3.32 -5.30
C SER A 13 -6.29 3.92 -4.85
N THR A 14 -6.36 4.39 -3.61
CA THR A 14 -7.53 5.06 -3.07
C THR A 14 -7.21 6.52 -2.74
N PRO A 15 -8.15 7.46 -2.95
CA PRO A 15 -7.97 8.81 -2.49
C PRO A 15 -8.16 8.89 -0.96
N ASN A 16 -7.42 9.80 -0.33
CA ASN A 16 -7.60 10.15 1.07
C ASN A 16 -7.56 8.95 2.05
N GLN A 17 -8.67 8.68 2.73
CA GLN A 17 -8.84 7.62 3.74
C GLN A 17 -9.71 6.46 3.22
N ASP A 18 -10.05 6.47 1.94
CA ASP A 18 -10.83 5.40 1.34
C ASP A 18 -10.02 4.10 1.36
N SER A 19 -10.70 2.98 1.54
CA SER A 19 -10.07 1.67 1.66
C SER A 19 -10.70 0.66 0.73
N PRO A 20 -9.93 -0.23 0.06
CA PRO A 20 -10.49 -1.31 -0.74
C PRO A 20 -11.42 -2.25 0.04
N LEU A 21 -11.35 -2.25 1.38
CA LEU A 21 -12.30 -2.95 2.25
C LEU A 21 -13.74 -2.48 2.03
N MET A 22 -13.94 -1.18 1.77
CA MET A 22 -15.26 -0.59 1.53
C MET A 22 -15.90 -1.12 0.24
N GLU A 23 -15.07 -1.55 -0.71
CA GLU A 23 -15.50 -2.15 -1.97
C GLU A 23 -15.66 -3.67 -1.86
N GLY A 24 -15.36 -4.26 -0.70
CA GLY A 24 -15.38 -5.70 -0.44
C GLY A 24 -14.17 -6.45 -1.00
N ASN A 25 -13.07 -5.74 -1.26
CA ASN A 25 -11.77 -6.34 -1.60
C ASN A 25 -10.95 -6.58 -0.33
N THR A 26 -9.98 -7.49 -0.38
CA THR A 26 -9.06 -7.77 0.74
C THR A 26 -7.72 -7.07 0.49
N PRO A 27 -7.35 -6.03 1.24
CA PRO A 27 -6.03 -5.41 1.14
C PRO A 27 -4.94 -6.35 1.64
N LEU A 28 -3.89 -6.52 0.85
CA LEU A 28 -2.75 -7.38 1.19
C LEU A 28 -1.50 -6.56 1.52
N LEU A 29 -1.27 -5.47 0.80
CA LEU A 29 -0.13 -4.58 0.98
C LEU A 29 -0.54 -3.16 0.57
N GLY A 30 -0.22 -2.18 1.43
CA GLY A 30 -0.45 -0.75 1.19
C GLY A 30 0.80 0.06 1.51
N VAL A 31 0.98 1.16 0.79
CA VAL A 31 1.99 2.19 1.08
C VAL A 31 1.27 3.52 1.22
N ASP A 32 1.51 4.22 2.33
CA ASP A 32 0.97 5.56 2.51
C ASP A 32 1.83 6.55 1.71
N VAL A 33 1.17 7.34 0.86
CA VAL A 33 1.78 8.35 -0.01
C VAL A 33 1.31 9.78 0.32
N TRP A 34 0.66 9.97 1.47
CA TRP A 34 0.46 11.31 2.04
C TRP A 34 1.82 11.92 2.40
N GLU A 35 1.96 13.23 2.23
CA GLU A 35 3.25 13.90 2.46
C GLU A 35 3.76 13.65 3.88
N HIS A 36 2.89 13.65 4.89
CA HIS A 36 3.30 13.40 6.28
C HIS A 36 3.99 12.03 6.49
N ALA A 37 3.76 11.04 5.62
CA ALA A 37 4.40 9.73 5.73
C ALA A 37 5.89 9.77 5.35
N TYR A 38 6.33 10.76 4.57
CA TYR A 38 7.70 10.80 4.03
C TYR A 38 8.39 12.16 4.06
N TYR A 39 7.68 13.27 4.27
CA TYR A 39 8.20 14.62 4.00
C TYR A 39 9.41 14.99 4.85
N LEU A 40 9.47 14.55 6.12
CA LEU A 40 10.59 14.86 7.01
C LEU A 40 11.93 14.29 6.49
N ASN A 41 11.90 13.12 5.85
CA ASN A 41 13.12 12.44 5.37
C ASN A 41 13.38 12.65 3.87
N TYR A 42 12.32 12.87 3.08
CA TYR A 42 12.40 12.86 1.62
C TYR A 42 11.90 14.14 0.95
N GLN A 43 11.20 15.02 1.67
CA GLN A 43 10.59 16.25 1.13
C GLN A 43 9.74 15.95 -0.10
N ASN A 44 10.03 16.55 -1.26
CA ASN A 44 9.32 16.31 -2.52
C ASN A 44 9.71 14.98 -3.22
N ARG A 45 10.67 14.21 -2.67
CA ARG A 45 11.22 13.00 -3.30
C ARG A 45 10.44 11.74 -2.93
N ARG A 46 9.14 11.71 -3.24
CA ARG A 46 8.30 10.51 -3.08
C ARG A 46 8.89 9.25 -3.74
N PRO A 47 9.51 9.30 -4.94
CA PRO A 47 10.10 8.11 -5.54
C PRO A 47 11.20 7.46 -4.68
N ASP A 48 12.03 8.28 -3.99
CA ASP A 48 13.09 7.78 -3.10
C ASP A 48 12.50 7.07 -1.88
N TYR A 49 11.41 7.63 -1.32
CA TYR A 49 10.66 7.00 -0.23
C TYR A 49 10.10 5.64 -0.65
N ILE A 50 9.43 5.55 -1.81
CA ILE A 50 8.87 4.29 -2.29
C ILE A 50 9.97 3.25 -2.54
N LYS A 51 11.13 3.67 -3.06
CA LYS A 51 12.30 2.80 -3.24
C LYS A 51 12.82 2.26 -1.91
N ALA A 52 12.89 3.09 -0.87
CA ALA A 52 13.31 2.66 0.46
C ALA A 52 12.26 1.78 1.15
N TRP A 53 10.97 2.08 0.98
CA TRP A 53 9.85 1.34 1.54
C TRP A 53 9.86 -0.14 1.15
N TRP A 54 10.26 -0.47 -0.08
CA TRP A 54 10.40 -1.87 -0.53
C TRP A 54 11.37 -2.71 0.33
N ASN A 55 12.36 -2.08 0.99
CA ASN A 55 13.32 -2.79 1.84
C ASN A 55 12.76 -3.16 3.22
N VAL A 56 11.60 -2.61 3.60
CA VAL A 56 10.99 -2.83 4.93
C VAL A 56 9.61 -3.48 4.85
N VAL A 57 9.18 -3.93 3.67
CA VAL A 57 7.92 -4.67 3.50
C VAL A 57 8.01 -5.99 4.27
N ASN A 58 7.03 -6.22 5.17
CA ASN A 58 6.87 -7.49 5.86
C ASN A 58 6.07 -8.46 5.00
N TRP A 59 6.78 -9.31 4.25
CA TRP A 59 6.16 -10.29 3.36
C TRP A 59 5.42 -11.42 4.07
N ASP A 60 5.82 -11.80 5.29
CA ASP A 60 5.11 -12.83 6.07
C ASP A 60 3.69 -12.36 6.45
N ALA A 61 3.55 -11.06 6.78
CA ALA A 61 2.25 -10.45 7.03
C ALA A 61 1.38 -10.42 5.76
N VAL A 62 1.97 -10.11 4.60
CA VAL A 62 1.27 -10.15 3.30
C VAL A 62 0.79 -11.57 2.99
N ALA A 63 1.66 -12.57 3.18
CA ALA A 63 1.36 -13.98 2.93
C ALA A 63 0.26 -14.52 3.86
N LYS A 64 0.24 -14.09 5.12
CA LYS A 64 -0.82 -14.47 6.09
C LYS A 64 -2.22 -13.97 5.70
N ASN A 65 -2.30 -12.85 4.98
CA ASN A 65 -3.57 -12.23 4.59
C ASN A 65 -4.06 -12.63 3.19
N TYR A 66 -3.28 -13.41 2.43
CA TYR A 66 -3.63 -13.90 1.10
C TYR A 66 -4.71 -14.99 1.14
#